data_AF-A0AAW0GPU5-F1
#
_entry.id   AF-A0AAW0GPU5-F1
#
_cell.length_a   1.000
_cell.length_b   1.000
_cell.length_c   1.000
_cell.angle_alpha   90.00
_cell.angle_beta   90.00
_cell.angle_gamma   90.00
#
_symmetry.space_group_name_H-M   'P 1'
#
loop_
_entity.id
_entity.type
_entity.pdbx_description
1 polymer ?
#
loop_
_entity_poly.entity_id
_entity_poly.type
_entity_poly.pdbx_seq_one_letter_code
_entity_poly.pdbx_strand_id
1 'polypeptide(L)'
;MDECSQSGATDVHPDLQAYRDRLTLRSDEVWWRDHQVWLAERGYMLRPRYRPGWVPSWKGTGEHWQLHEDGLMLGHRAVIDATRLSDGETVMLKRFSRATNGLEGPITMFLASEPAKSHPKNHSTPIYELFDIPGEEFSIFVMPVLDKFFKPRFETVGEVLECFRQIFEGLQFLHSCRIAHRDLMVYNIMMDSRDMWPEPHHVMAPDMNRSFTADVKRPFTRTARPPKYHIIDFGLSRQYSPDNLNPTETAPEGGDRTVPEFPKGLEPVVHDPFAVDIYCVGNVIQNYILKPYTGCEFLQPFVDAMREPDPQKRLKIDQVVERYNKIIKTRWWWQLRARVLLKDPTGMDDQRYGVVDYTRQLFNTIGHILTFKSALPKPRK
;
A
#
# COMPACT_ATOMS: atom_id res chain seq x y z
N MET A 1 58.38 3.80 19.12
CA MET A 1 57.91 3.28 20.41
C MET A 1 56.79 4.21 20.87
N ASP A 2 55.68 4.30 20.14
CA ASP A 2 54.61 3.28 19.99
C ASP A 2 54.09 2.89 21.39
N GLU A 3 52.81 2.99 21.75
CA GLU A 3 51.57 2.58 21.06
C GLU A 3 50.41 3.53 21.47
N CYS A 4 49.67 4.16 20.56
CA CYS A 4 48.43 3.67 19.93
C CYS A 4 47.46 2.95 20.88
N SER A 5 46.56 3.71 21.51
CA SER A 5 45.29 3.23 22.07
C SER A 5 44.15 3.72 21.18
N GLN A 6 43.82 2.94 20.14
CA GLN A 6 42.54 3.03 19.47
C GLN A 6 41.71 1.81 19.86
N SER A 7 40.65 2.07 20.61
CA SER A 7 39.60 1.12 20.94
C SER A 7 39.02 0.51 19.66
N GLY A 8 39.18 -0.80 19.51
CA GLY A 8 38.64 -1.56 18.39
C GLY A 8 37.12 -1.54 18.36
N ALA A 9 36.55 -0.73 17.47
CA ALA A 9 35.24 -1.01 16.91
C ALA A 9 35.42 -2.23 16.00
N THR A 10 35.02 -3.41 16.46
CA THR A 10 35.00 -4.61 15.63
C THR A 10 34.04 -4.38 14.47
N ASP A 11 34.59 -4.31 13.27
CA ASP A 11 33.86 -4.25 12.00
C ASP A 11 33.22 -5.64 11.78
N VAL A 12 32.04 -5.85 12.36
CA VAL A 12 31.29 -7.11 12.22
C VAL A 12 30.73 -7.14 10.80
N HIS A 13 31.14 -8.13 10.01
CA HIS A 13 30.65 -8.32 8.64
C HIS A 13 29.10 -8.22 8.60
N PRO A 14 28.50 -7.41 7.71
CA PRO A 14 27.05 -7.15 7.70
C PRO A 14 26.18 -8.41 7.72
N ASP A 15 26.60 -9.47 7.04
CA ASP A 15 25.89 -10.76 7.02
C ASP A 15 25.89 -11.48 8.38
N LEU A 16 26.93 -11.31 9.20
CA LEU A 16 26.99 -11.94 10.52
C LEU A 16 26.07 -11.24 11.52
N GLN A 17 25.96 -9.90 11.44
CA GLN A 17 25.00 -9.16 12.25
C GLN A 17 23.57 -9.47 11.81
N ALA A 18 23.29 -9.48 10.51
CA ALA A 18 21.99 -9.87 9.97
C ALA A 18 21.60 -11.29 10.37
N TYR A 19 22.56 -12.23 10.36
CA TYR A 19 22.35 -13.60 10.83
C TYR A 19 21.97 -13.63 12.32
N ARG A 20 22.71 -12.92 13.19
CA ARG A 20 22.44 -12.85 14.63
C ARG A 20 21.06 -12.28 14.92
N ASP A 21 20.67 -11.20 14.23
CA ASP A 21 19.37 -10.56 14.40
C ASP A 21 18.20 -11.49 14.02
N ARG A 22 18.45 -12.50 13.19
CA ARG A 22 17.43 -13.47 12.76
C ARG A 22 17.27 -14.63 13.73
N LEU A 23 18.25 -14.88 14.61
CA LEU A 23 18.20 -15.95 15.61
C LEU A 23 17.26 -15.64 16.78
N THR A 24 16.91 -14.37 16.96
CA THR A 24 16.00 -13.90 18.01
C THR A 24 14.85 -13.09 17.39
N LEU A 25 13.87 -12.76 18.24
CA LEU A 25 12.79 -11.84 17.86
C LEU A 25 13.17 -10.41 18.22
N ARG A 26 12.83 -9.47 17.35
CA ARG A 26 12.89 -8.03 17.67
C ARG A 26 11.85 -7.66 18.74
N SER A 27 12.02 -6.50 19.39
CA SER A 27 11.11 -6.05 20.45
C SER A 27 9.65 -5.91 19.98
N ASP A 28 9.43 -5.51 18.73
CA ASP A 28 8.11 -5.44 18.11
C ASP A 28 7.54 -6.83 17.76
N GLU A 29 8.40 -7.79 17.38
CA GLU A 29 8.01 -9.17 17.14
C GLU A 29 7.66 -9.92 18.44
N VAL A 30 8.33 -9.59 19.54
CA VAL A 30 8.06 -10.14 20.88
C VAL A 30 6.62 -9.87 21.30
N TRP A 31 6.11 -8.65 21.09
CA TRP A 31 4.72 -8.34 21.43
C TRP A 31 3.73 -9.24 20.69
N TRP A 32 3.93 -9.49 19.39
CA TRP A 32 3.08 -10.38 18.61
C TRP A 32 3.18 -11.84 19.08
N ARG A 33 4.38 -12.30 19.43
CA ARG A 33 4.57 -13.63 20.01
C ARG A 33 3.79 -13.80 21.31
N ASP A 34 3.88 -12.81 22.19
CA ASP A 34 3.24 -12.88 23.52
C ASP A 34 1.70 -12.92 23.40
N HIS A 35 1.15 -12.38 22.30
CA HIS A 35 -0.28 -12.40 21.99
C HIS A 35 -0.72 -13.58 21.11
N GLN A 36 0.20 -14.43 20.65
CA GLN A 36 -0.11 -15.45 19.65
C GLN A 36 -1.14 -16.47 20.14
N VAL A 37 -1.04 -16.94 21.39
CA VAL A 37 -1.98 -17.93 21.96
C VAL A 37 -3.40 -17.38 21.98
N TRP A 38 -3.57 -16.16 22.49
CA TRP A 38 -4.87 -15.48 22.52
C TRP A 38 -5.42 -15.21 21.11
N LEU A 39 -4.57 -14.83 20.16
CA LEU A 39 -4.99 -14.69 18.75
C LEU A 39 -5.48 -16.02 18.17
N ALA A 40 -4.82 -17.14 18.48
CA ALA A 40 -5.25 -18.45 18.04
C ALA A 40 -6.60 -18.85 18.65
N GLU A 41 -6.85 -18.55 19.92
CA GLU A 41 -8.17 -18.73 20.56
C GLU A 41 -9.25 -17.88 19.88
N ARG A 42 -8.89 -16.70 19.37
CA ARG A 42 -9.75 -15.84 18.55
C ARG A 42 -9.88 -16.30 17.10
N GLY A 43 -9.23 -17.40 16.70
CA GLY A 43 -9.33 -17.94 15.35
C GLY A 43 -8.24 -17.47 14.38
N TYR A 44 -7.14 -16.87 14.86
CA TYR A 44 -6.08 -16.30 14.03
C TYR A 44 -4.70 -16.86 14.41
N MET A 45 -4.13 -17.68 13.54
CA MET A 45 -2.83 -18.32 13.77
C MET A 45 -1.69 -17.56 13.09
N LEU A 46 -0.70 -17.11 13.87
CA LEU A 46 0.51 -16.48 13.33
C LEU A 46 1.48 -17.51 12.73
N ARG A 47 2.39 -17.02 11.88
CA ARG A 47 3.51 -17.82 11.31
C ARG A 47 4.36 -18.46 12.42
N PRO A 48 5.05 -19.60 12.15
CA PRO A 48 5.84 -20.33 13.15
C PRO A 48 6.82 -19.46 13.97
N ARG A 49 7.45 -18.46 13.34
CA ARG A 49 8.35 -17.49 13.98
C ARG A 49 7.77 -16.83 15.23
N TYR A 50 6.47 -16.56 15.23
CA TYR A 50 5.79 -15.80 16.29
C TYR A 50 5.06 -16.71 17.28
N ARG A 51 5.32 -18.01 17.29
CA ARG A 51 4.71 -18.94 18.25
C ARG A 51 5.61 -19.08 19.50
N PRO A 52 5.03 -19.25 20.70
CA PRO A 52 5.82 -19.52 21.90
C PRO A 52 6.75 -20.73 21.71
N GLY A 53 7.99 -20.59 22.17
CA GLY A 53 9.00 -21.65 22.04
C GLY A 53 9.61 -21.80 20.64
N TRP A 54 9.39 -20.85 19.71
CA TRP A 54 10.01 -20.87 18.39
C TRP A 54 11.54 -21.01 18.46
N VAL A 55 12.06 -21.90 17.62
CA VAL A 55 13.49 -22.07 17.34
C VAL A 55 13.69 -21.89 15.84
N PRO A 56 14.66 -21.08 15.39
CA PRO A 56 14.92 -20.88 13.97
C PRO A 56 15.14 -22.19 13.24
N SER A 57 14.43 -22.42 12.15
CA SER A 57 14.50 -23.70 11.41
C SER A 57 15.86 -23.96 10.75
N TRP A 58 16.65 -22.93 10.47
CA TRP A 58 18.03 -23.04 9.94
C TRP A 58 19.11 -23.20 11.02
N LYS A 59 18.73 -23.22 12.31
CA LYS A 59 19.70 -23.30 13.40
C LYS A 59 20.37 -24.68 13.39
N GLY A 60 21.69 -24.70 13.14
CA GLY A 60 22.49 -25.92 13.14
C GLY A 60 22.46 -26.71 11.83
N THR A 61 21.73 -26.24 10.81
CA THR A 61 21.68 -26.88 9.47
C THR A 61 22.81 -26.43 8.55
N GLY A 62 23.37 -25.24 8.80
CA GLY A 62 24.32 -24.58 7.89
C GLY A 62 23.65 -23.82 6.75
N GLU A 63 22.31 -23.84 6.67
CA GLU A 63 21.53 -23.17 5.64
C GLU A 63 21.36 -21.67 5.93
N HIS A 64 21.16 -20.89 4.87
CA HIS A 64 20.94 -19.45 4.99
C HIS A 64 19.48 -19.15 5.38
N TRP A 65 19.26 -18.28 6.36
CA TRP A 65 17.94 -17.94 6.90
C TRP A 65 16.91 -17.48 5.84
N GLN A 66 17.34 -16.92 4.71
CA GLN A 66 16.44 -16.52 3.62
C GLN A 66 15.73 -17.69 2.92
N LEU A 67 16.26 -18.90 3.07
CA LEU A 67 15.67 -20.11 2.50
C LEU A 67 14.52 -20.67 3.38
N HIS A 68 14.26 -20.04 4.52
CA HIS A 68 13.27 -20.49 5.49
C HIS A 68 12.20 -19.42 5.73
N GLU A 69 10.93 -19.82 5.74
CA GLU A 69 9.78 -18.92 5.93
C GLU A 69 9.89 -18.14 7.27
N ASP A 70 10.32 -18.83 8.33
CA ASP A 70 10.51 -18.26 9.67
C ASP A 70 11.77 -17.39 9.80
N GLY A 71 12.54 -17.25 8.72
CA GLY A 71 13.59 -16.24 8.57
C GLY A 71 13.06 -14.87 8.17
N LEU A 72 11.84 -14.81 7.62
CA LEU A 72 11.19 -13.56 7.21
C LEU A 72 10.60 -12.83 8.42
N MET A 73 11.28 -11.76 8.84
CA MET A 73 10.83 -10.82 9.90
C MET A 73 9.67 -9.95 9.44
N LEU A 74 9.03 -9.25 10.39
CA LEU A 74 8.00 -8.26 10.13
C LEU A 74 8.47 -7.12 9.22
N GLY A 75 7.59 -6.67 8.33
CA GLY A 75 7.80 -5.48 7.50
C GLY A 75 7.44 -4.19 8.24
N HIS A 76 6.57 -4.26 9.24
CA HIS A 76 6.13 -3.13 10.05
C HIS A 76 5.75 -3.57 11.46
N ARG A 77 6.17 -2.82 12.48
CA ARG A 77 5.99 -3.17 13.91
C ARG A 77 4.54 -3.42 14.36
N ALA A 78 3.59 -2.83 13.64
CA ALA A 78 2.18 -2.83 14.00
C ALA A 78 1.32 -3.71 13.09
N VAL A 79 1.90 -4.37 12.08
CA VAL A 79 1.15 -5.13 11.07
C VAL A 79 1.78 -6.50 10.86
N ILE A 80 0.97 -7.56 10.89
CA ILE A 80 1.40 -8.95 10.71
C ILE A 80 0.36 -9.74 9.90
N ASP A 81 0.80 -10.75 9.16
CA ASP A 81 -0.08 -11.71 8.51
C ASP A 81 -0.49 -12.84 9.47
N ALA A 82 -1.72 -13.36 9.31
CA ALA A 82 -2.22 -14.50 10.05
C ALA A 82 -3.05 -15.42 9.16
N THR A 83 -3.09 -16.71 9.50
CA THR A 83 -4.05 -17.66 8.92
C THR A 83 -5.31 -17.64 9.76
N ARG A 84 -6.44 -17.26 9.16
CA ARG A 84 -7.76 -17.39 9.78
C ARG A 84 -8.16 -18.86 9.82
N LEU A 85 -8.42 -19.39 11.01
CA LEU A 85 -8.62 -20.82 11.25
C LEU A 85 -9.96 -21.35 10.72
N SER A 86 -10.96 -20.48 10.53
CA SER A 86 -12.30 -20.89 10.08
C SER A 86 -12.35 -21.33 8.62
N ASP A 87 -11.50 -20.77 7.76
CA ASP A 87 -11.46 -21.05 6.31
C ASP A 87 -10.05 -21.23 5.75
N GLY A 88 -9.02 -21.03 6.57
CA GLY A 88 -7.63 -21.15 6.14
C GLY A 88 -7.15 -19.97 5.29
N GLU A 89 -7.91 -18.87 5.17
CA GLU A 89 -7.48 -17.70 4.39
C GLU A 89 -6.38 -16.91 5.10
N THR A 90 -5.50 -16.27 4.33
CA THR A 90 -4.53 -15.32 4.89
C THR A 90 -5.19 -13.96 5.09
N VAL A 91 -5.02 -13.37 6.27
CA VAL A 91 -5.51 -12.04 6.63
C VAL A 91 -4.36 -11.19 7.17
N MET A 92 -4.56 -9.88 7.23
CA MET A 92 -3.67 -8.95 7.90
C MET A 92 -4.27 -8.54 9.24
N LEU A 93 -3.43 -8.51 10.27
CA LEU A 93 -3.73 -7.97 11.58
C LEU A 93 -2.96 -6.65 11.74
N LYS A 94 -3.65 -5.56 12.08
CA LYS A 94 -3.02 -4.29 12.44
C LYS A 94 -3.40 -3.89 13.85
N ARG A 95 -2.40 -3.73 14.71
CA ARG A 95 -2.59 -3.17 16.04
C ARG A 95 -2.50 -1.64 16.02
N PHE A 96 -3.29 -0.97 16.84
CA PHE A 96 -3.20 0.47 17.08
C PHE A 96 -3.47 0.78 18.56
N SER A 97 -2.84 1.82 19.10
CA SER A 97 -3.09 2.26 20.48
C SER A 97 -4.31 3.18 20.52
N ARG A 98 -5.28 2.85 21.36
CA ARG A 98 -6.46 3.69 21.59
C ARG A 98 -6.10 5.01 22.30
N ALA A 99 -5.01 5.02 23.06
CA ALA A 99 -4.56 6.21 23.78
C ALA A 99 -3.89 7.23 22.84
N THR A 100 -2.97 6.78 21.97
CA THR A 100 -2.23 7.69 21.08
C THR A 100 -2.92 7.90 19.73
N ASN A 101 -3.67 6.91 19.23
CA ASN A 101 -4.35 6.94 17.93
C ASN A 101 -5.88 6.83 18.11
N GLY A 102 -6.43 7.51 19.11
CA GLY A 102 -7.85 7.39 19.49
C GLY A 102 -8.87 7.72 18.38
N LEU A 103 -8.44 8.40 17.31
CA LEU A 103 -9.29 8.72 16.15
C LEU A 103 -9.26 7.64 15.05
N GLU A 104 -8.20 6.83 14.96
CA GLU A 104 -8.04 5.82 13.91
C GLU A 104 -9.15 4.77 13.97
N GLY A 105 -9.41 4.25 15.18
CA GLY A 105 -10.48 3.30 15.47
C GLY A 105 -11.85 3.76 14.98
N PRO A 106 -12.37 4.88 15.51
CA PRO A 106 -13.67 5.42 15.13
C PRO A 106 -13.80 5.75 13.64
N ILE A 107 -12.79 6.38 13.02
CA ILE A 107 -12.84 6.73 11.59
C ILE A 107 -12.87 5.46 10.73
N THR A 108 -12.00 4.49 11.00
CA THR A 108 -11.94 3.24 10.24
C THR A 108 -13.25 2.46 10.38
N MET A 109 -13.81 2.37 11.59
CA MET A 109 -15.07 1.68 11.83
C MET A 109 -16.27 2.41 11.22
N PHE A 110 -16.29 3.74 11.19
CA PHE A 110 -17.28 4.51 10.45
C PHE A 110 -17.28 4.11 8.97
N LEU A 111 -16.09 4.08 8.34
CA LEU A 111 -15.93 3.71 6.93
C LEU A 111 -16.25 2.23 6.65
N ALA A 112 -16.06 1.36 7.64
CA ALA A 112 -16.32 -0.08 7.54
C ALA A 112 -17.75 -0.49 7.97
N SER A 113 -18.60 0.46 8.37
CA SER A 113 -19.98 0.21 8.82
C SER A 113 -21.02 0.78 7.85
N GLU A 114 -22.24 0.24 7.85
CA GLU A 114 -23.33 0.80 7.04
C GLU A 114 -23.74 2.19 7.56
N PRO A 115 -24.10 3.14 6.67
CA PRO A 115 -24.23 3.00 5.21
C PRO A 115 -22.94 3.22 4.42
N ALA A 116 -21.83 3.61 5.07
CA ALA A 116 -20.58 3.93 4.37
C ALA A 116 -19.99 2.70 3.68
N LYS A 117 -20.03 1.54 4.32
CA LYS A 117 -19.52 0.26 3.82
C LYS A 117 -20.09 -0.10 2.44
N SER A 118 -21.40 0.06 2.22
CA SER A 118 -22.04 -0.27 0.95
C SER A 118 -21.99 0.86 -0.09
N HIS A 119 -21.47 2.03 0.26
CA HIS A 119 -21.40 3.16 -0.65
C HIS A 119 -20.47 2.85 -1.85
N PRO A 120 -20.92 3.02 -3.11
CA PRO A 120 -20.20 2.55 -4.29
C PRO A 120 -18.88 3.29 -4.58
N LYS A 121 -18.67 4.46 -3.96
CA LYS A 121 -17.41 5.21 -4.01
C LYS A 121 -16.54 5.03 -2.77
N ASN A 122 -16.95 4.19 -1.82
CA ASN A 122 -16.12 3.89 -0.67
C ASN A 122 -15.02 2.91 -1.09
N HIS A 123 -13.80 3.46 -1.26
CA HIS A 123 -12.60 2.70 -1.52
C HIS A 123 -11.75 2.56 -0.25
N SER A 124 -12.30 2.64 0.95
CA SER A 124 -11.56 2.36 2.18
C SER A 124 -11.31 0.85 2.35
N THR A 125 -10.31 0.50 3.15
CA THR A 125 -10.01 -0.90 3.46
C THR A 125 -11.17 -1.55 4.21
N PRO A 126 -11.67 -2.72 3.77
CA PRO A 126 -12.65 -3.48 4.53
C PRO A 126 -12.09 -3.94 5.87
N ILE A 127 -12.88 -3.82 6.93
CA ILE A 127 -12.59 -4.44 8.23
C ILE A 127 -13.48 -5.67 8.39
N TYR A 128 -12.87 -6.83 8.60
CA TYR A 128 -13.58 -8.06 8.91
C TYR A 128 -13.99 -8.08 10.37
N GLU A 129 -13.05 -7.76 11.27
CA GLU A 129 -13.27 -7.78 12.71
C GLU A 129 -12.38 -6.72 13.40
N LEU A 130 -12.83 -6.26 14.57
CA LEU A 130 -12.07 -5.39 15.48
C LEU A 130 -12.03 -6.05 16.86
N PHE A 131 -10.83 -6.21 17.42
CA PHE A 131 -10.64 -6.72 18.76
C PHE A 131 -10.07 -5.66 19.68
N ASP A 132 -10.63 -5.53 20.87
CA ASP A 132 -9.92 -4.95 22.00
C ASP A 132 -9.12 -6.03 22.71
N ILE A 133 -7.88 -5.70 23.09
CA ILE A 133 -7.03 -6.58 23.87
C ILE A 133 -7.37 -6.37 25.36
N PRO A 134 -7.81 -7.42 26.09
CA PRO A 134 -8.16 -7.29 27.50
C PRO A 134 -7.00 -6.76 28.33
N GLY A 135 -7.24 -5.69 29.09
CA GLY A 135 -6.23 -5.11 29.99
C GLY A 135 -5.15 -4.26 29.32
N GLU A 136 -5.18 -4.07 27.99
CA GLU A 136 -4.22 -3.24 27.26
C GLU A 136 -4.89 -2.05 26.55
N GLU A 137 -4.12 -1.04 26.20
CA GLU A 137 -4.60 0.10 25.41
C GLU A 137 -4.71 -0.20 23.90
N PHE A 138 -4.30 -1.39 23.46
CA PHE A 138 -4.27 -1.76 22.05
C PHE A 138 -5.57 -2.42 21.57
N SER A 139 -5.90 -2.13 20.32
CA SER A 139 -6.92 -2.85 19.55
C SER A 139 -6.33 -3.37 18.25
N ILE A 140 -6.93 -4.40 17.67
CA ILE A 140 -6.47 -5.07 16.44
C ILE A 140 -7.58 -5.06 15.40
N PHE A 141 -7.27 -4.54 14.22
CA PHE A 141 -8.09 -4.75 13.02
C PHE A 141 -7.70 -6.05 12.33
N VAL A 142 -8.71 -6.81 11.91
CA VAL A 142 -8.57 -7.89 10.93
C VAL A 142 -9.03 -7.36 9.57
N MET A 143 -8.16 -7.44 8.57
CA MET A 143 -8.39 -6.86 7.25
C MET A 143 -7.83 -7.76 6.13
N PRO A 144 -8.24 -7.59 4.86
CA PRO A 144 -7.69 -8.38 3.76
C PRO A 144 -6.17 -8.20 3.60
N VAL A 145 -5.53 -9.21 3.02
CA VAL A 145 -4.21 -9.04 2.39
C VAL A 145 -4.40 -8.19 1.13
N LEU A 146 -3.65 -7.11 1.05
CA LEU A 146 -3.63 -6.22 -0.10
C LEU A 146 -2.19 -6.06 -0.58
N ASP A 147 -2.00 -5.96 -1.90
CA ASP A 147 -0.72 -5.71 -2.52
C ASP A 147 -0.51 -4.21 -2.77
N LYS A 148 0.75 -3.80 -2.89
CA LYS A 148 1.10 -2.44 -3.29
C LYS A 148 0.51 -2.15 -4.67
N PHE A 149 -0.18 -1.02 -4.85
CA PHE A 149 -0.91 -0.76 -6.10
C PHE A 149 -0.05 -0.77 -7.38
N PHE A 150 1.24 -0.50 -7.25
CA PHE A 150 2.24 -0.48 -8.32
C PHE A 150 2.96 -1.83 -8.54
N LYS A 151 2.57 -2.89 -7.81
CA LYS A 151 3.07 -4.27 -7.99
C LYS A 151 1.90 -5.25 -8.11
N PRO A 152 1.79 -6.05 -9.20
CA PRO A 152 2.67 -6.10 -10.38
C PRO A 152 2.74 -4.77 -11.14
N ARG A 153 3.68 -4.54 -12.07
CA ARG A 153 3.77 -3.25 -12.78
C ARG A 153 2.54 -3.01 -13.67
N PHE A 154 2.24 -1.75 -13.96
CA PHE A 154 1.21 -1.40 -14.96
C PHE A 154 1.71 -1.77 -16.36
N GLU A 155 0.83 -2.34 -17.19
CA GLU A 155 1.16 -2.66 -18.59
C GLU A 155 0.58 -1.65 -19.56
N THR A 156 -0.59 -1.07 -19.27
CA THR A 156 -1.28 -0.14 -20.17
C THR A 156 -1.71 1.16 -19.50
N VAL A 157 -1.91 2.19 -20.33
CA VAL A 157 -2.48 3.48 -19.89
C VAL A 157 -3.83 3.28 -19.21
N GLY A 158 -4.67 2.38 -19.72
CA GLY A 158 -5.99 2.09 -19.16
C GLY A 158 -5.94 1.52 -17.75
N GLU A 159 -4.95 0.67 -17.45
CA GLU A 159 -4.75 0.16 -16.09
C GLU A 159 -4.35 1.28 -15.12
N VAL A 160 -3.47 2.19 -15.53
CA VAL A 160 -3.12 3.39 -14.75
C VAL A 160 -4.36 4.25 -14.54
N LEU A 161 -5.12 4.50 -15.62
CA LEU A 161 -6.27 5.38 -15.53
C LEU A 161 -7.39 4.83 -14.64
N GLU A 162 -7.61 3.52 -14.68
CA GLU A 162 -8.61 2.88 -13.84
C GLU A 162 -8.21 2.84 -12.36
N CYS A 163 -6.91 2.65 -12.08
CA CYS A 163 -6.37 2.74 -10.72
C CYS A 163 -6.71 4.09 -10.09
N PHE A 164 -6.28 5.19 -10.71
CA PHE A 164 -6.49 6.52 -10.11
C PHE A 164 -7.95 6.99 -10.20
N ARG A 165 -8.77 6.46 -11.11
CA ARG A 165 -10.22 6.68 -11.06
C ARG A 165 -10.81 6.21 -9.73
N GLN A 166 -10.47 4.99 -9.30
CA GLN A 166 -10.92 4.44 -8.01
C GLN A 166 -10.38 5.24 -6.82
N ILE A 167 -9.10 5.66 -6.86
CA ILE A 167 -8.52 6.48 -5.79
C ILE A 167 -9.19 7.85 -5.68
N PHE A 168 -9.50 8.50 -6.80
CA PHE A 168 -10.21 9.78 -6.78
C PHE A 168 -11.66 9.64 -6.33
N GLU A 169 -12.35 8.55 -6.68
CA GLU A 169 -13.68 8.26 -6.16
C GLU A 169 -13.66 8.03 -4.65
N GLY A 170 -12.69 7.26 -4.16
CA GLY A 170 -12.44 7.04 -2.74
C GLY A 170 -12.19 8.33 -1.98
N LEU A 171 -11.29 9.16 -2.49
CA LEU A 171 -10.95 10.43 -1.86
C LEU A 171 -12.12 11.42 -1.89
N GLN A 172 -12.88 11.48 -2.99
CA GLN A 172 -14.11 12.27 -3.06
C GLN A 172 -15.13 11.82 -2.02
N PHE A 173 -15.27 10.51 -1.81
CA PHE A 173 -16.14 9.97 -0.77
C PHE A 173 -15.67 10.37 0.63
N LEU A 174 -14.38 10.20 0.94
CA LEU A 174 -13.80 10.63 2.22
C LEU A 174 -14.06 12.12 2.50
N HIS A 175 -13.79 12.98 1.51
CA HIS A 175 -14.00 14.42 1.62
C HIS A 175 -15.49 14.76 1.79
N SER A 176 -16.40 14.02 1.16
CA SER A 176 -17.85 14.17 1.36
C SER A 176 -18.30 13.80 2.78
N CYS A 177 -17.60 12.88 3.43
CA CYS A 177 -17.77 12.54 4.85
C CYS A 177 -17.03 13.50 5.80
N ARG A 178 -16.44 14.57 5.26
CA ARG A 178 -15.55 15.53 5.97
C ARG A 178 -14.36 14.85 6.64
N ILE A 179 -13.82 13.80 6.00
CA ILE A 179 -12.61 13.11 6.42
C ILE A 179 -11.45 13.55 5.54
N ALA A 180 -10.40 14.12 6.14
CA ALA A 180 -9.12 14.32 5.48
C ALA A 180 -8.17 13.19 5.89
N HIS A 181 -7.50 12.57 4.92
CA HIS A 181 -6.61 11.45 5.18
C HIS A 181 -5.30 11.91 5.82
N ARG A 182 -4.77 13.05 5.34
CA ARG A 182 -3.53 13.73 5.77
C ARG A 182 -2.22 12.98 5.53
N ASP A 183 -2.30 11.81 4.90
CA ASP A 183 -1.14 10.96 4.62
C ASP A 183 -1.41 10.03 3.41
N LEU A 184 -2.10 10.51 2.38
CA LEU A 184 -2.46 9.66 1.24
C LEU A 184 -1.27 9.47 0.29
N MET A 185 -0.30 8.69 0.77
CA MET A 185 0.99 8.40 0.14
C MET A 185 1.00 7.04 -0.54
N VAL A 186 2.10 6.74 -1.25
CA VAL A 186 2.25 5.53 -2.07
C VAL A 186 1.93 4.22 -1.31
N TYR A 187 2.28 4.14 -0.02
CA TYR A 187 2.07 2.95 0.79
C TYR A 187 0.67 2.87 1.42
N ASN A 188 -0.11 3.95 1.32
CA ASN A 188 -1.49 4.03 1.78
C ASN A 188 -2.50 3.84 0.64
N ILE A 189 -2.00 3.49 -0.56
CA ILE A 189 -2.80 3.07 -1.71
C ILE A 189 -2.45 1.60 -2.00
N MET A 190 -3.42 0.73 -1.84
CA MET A 190 -3.25 -0.71 -1.97
C MET A 190 -4.23 -1.29 -2.97
N MET A 191 -4.03 -2.55 -3.34
CA MET A 191 -4.76 -3.24 -4.38
C MET A 191 -5.16 -4.63 -3.89
N ASP A 192 -6.45 -4.96 -4.01
CA ASP A 192 -6.91 -6.33 -3.89
C ASP A 192 -6.60 -7.06 -5.20
N SER A 193 -5.52 -7.82 -5.18
CA SER A 193 -4.94 -8.55 -6.31
C SER A 193 -5.28 -10.03 -6.29
N ARG A 194 -6.15 -10.49 -5.38
CA ARG A 194 -6.39 -11.93 -5.15
C ARG A 194 -6.73 -12.67 -6.44
N ASP A 195 -7.59 -12.09 -7.27
CA ASP A 195 -8.03 -12.65 -8.55
C ASP A 195 -6.96 -12.57 -9.66
N MET A 196 -5.91 -11.77 -9.47
CA MET A 196 -4.77 -11.68 -10.39
C MET A 196 -3.80 -12.84 -10.20
N TRP A 197 -3.71 -13.41 -9.00
CA TRP A 197 -2.78 -14.50 -8.73
C TRP A 197 -3.41 -15.87 -9.04
N PRO A 198 -2.80 -16.70 -9.91
CA PRO A 198 -3.32 -18.04 -10.21
C PRO A 198 -3.32 -18.98 -9.01
N GLU A 199 -2.52 -18.67 -7.99
CA GLU A 199 -2.40 -19.38 -6.72
C GLU A 199 -2.00 -18.38 -5.62
N PRO A 200 -2.27 -18.67 -4.33
CA PRO A 200 -1.92 -17.76 -3.25
C PRO A 200 -0.40 -17.54 -3.12
N HIS A 201 0.01 -16.27 -3.00
CA HIS A 201 1.39 -15.86 -2.76
C HIS A 201 1.69 -15.61 -1.27
N HIS A 202 2.97 -15.61 -0.91
CA HIS A 202 3.42 -15.32 0.46
C HIS A 202 3.48 -13.80 0.72
N VAL A 203 2.89 -13.32 1.82
CA VAL A 203 2.75 -11.87 2.11
C VAL A 203 4.11 -11.16 2.23
N MET A 204 5.07 -11.77 2.95
CA MET A 204 6.40 -11.18 3.14
C MET A 204 7.36 -11.42 1.98
N ALA A 205 7.03 -12.35 1.08
CA ALA A 205 7.85 -12.73 -0.05
C ALA A 205 6.93 -12.97 -1.26
N PRO A 206 6.42 -11.89 -1.89
CA PRO A 206 5.37 -12.01 -2.91
C PRO A 206 5.76 -12.80 -4.16
N ASP A 207 7.05 -13.07 -4.35
CA ASP A 207 7.58 -13.89 -5.44
C ASP A 207 7.54 -15.40 -5.12
N MET A 208 7.18 -15.79 -3.89
CA MET A 208 7.06 -17.17 -3.43
C MET A 208 5.59 -17.57 -3.28
N ASN A 209 5.28 -18.85 -3.50
CA ASN A 209 3.97 -19.41 -3.16
C ASN A 209 3.72 -19.32 -1.64
N ARG A 210 2.46 -19.37 -1.22
CA ARG A 210 2.09 -19.25 0.20
C ARG A 210 2.81 -20.23 1.13
N SER A 211 3.09 -21.45 0.66
CA SER A 211 3.79 -22.48 1.45
C SER A 211 5.30 -22.26 1.52
N PHE A 212 5.83 -21.23 0.88
CA PHE A 212 7.26 -20.89 0.85
C PHE A 212 8.14 -22.04 0.32
N THR A 213 7.64 -22.78 -0.68
CA THR A 213 8.33 -23.97 -1.23
C THR A 213 8.85 -23.79 -2.65
N ALA A 214 8.28 -22.84 -3.39
CA ALA A 214 8.64 -22.55 -4.77
C ALA A 214 8.22 -21.12 -5.13
N ASP A 215 8.76 -20.62 -6.25
CA ASP A 215 8.31 -19.38 -6.86
C ASP A 215 6.81 -19.45 -7.18
N VAL A 216 6.10 -18.33 -6.96
CA VAL A 216 4.69 -18.23 -7.34
C VAL A 216 4.54 -18.09 -8.85
N LYS A 217 3.47 -18.65 -9.41
CA LYS A 217 3.09 -18.41 -10.80
C LYS A 217 2.89 -16.93 -11.08
N ARG A 218 3.27 -16.53 -12.29
CA ARG A 218 3.09 -15.15 -12.77
C ARG A 218 1.62 -14.72 -12.67
N PRO A 219 1.36 -13.50 -12.17
CA PRO A 219 0.01 -12.98 -12.07
C PRO A 219 -0.57 -12.67 -13.46
N PHE A 220 -1.89 -12.77 -13.57
CA PHE A 220 -2.64 -12.21 -14.68
C PHE A 220 -2.49 -10.68 -14.72
N THR A 221 -2.66 -10.10 -15.90
CA THR A 221 -2.68 -8.65 -16.08
C THR A 221 -3.91 -8.04 -15.39
N ARG A 222 -3.85 -6.76 -15.02
CA ARG A 222 -5.02 -6.04 -14.49
C ARG A 222 -6.12 -5.94 -15.54
N THR A 223 -5.76 -5.91 -16.81
CA THR A 223 -6.73 -5.96 -17.92
C THR A 223 -7.49 -7.28 -17.96
N ALA A 224 -6.82 -8.42 -17.73
CA ALA A 224 -7.44 -9.73 -17.69
C ALA A 224 -8.29 -9.93 -16.42
N ARG A 225 -7.76 -9.48 -15.28
CA ARG A 225 -8.33 -9.59 -13.92
C ARG A 225 -8.33 -8.21 -13.23
N PRO A 226 -9.35 -7.38 -13.51
CA PRO A 226 -9.48 -6.04 -12.92
C PRO A 226 -9.49 -6.03 -11.38
N PRO A 227 -8.51 -5.40 -10.72
CA PRO A 227 -8.47 -5.34 -9.26
C PRO A 227 -9.30 -4.19 -8.70
N LYS A 228 -9.61 -4.27 -7.39
CA LYS A 228 -10.13 -3.16 -6.60
C LYS A 228 -8.96 -2.46 -5.90
N TYR A 229 -9.00 -1.14 -5.82
CA TYR A 229 -8.00 -0.34 -5.11
C TYR A 229 -8.58 0.23 -3.83
N HIS A 230 -7.75 0.25 -2.78
CA HIS A 230 -8.13 0.65 -1.44
C HIS A 230 -7.20 1.73 -0.89
N ILE A 231 -7.81 2.70 -0.21
CA ILE A 231 -7.16 3.67 0.66
C ILE A 231 -7.08 3.03 2.06
N ILE A 232 -5.88 3.02 2.62
CA ILE A 232 -5.58 2.34 3.89
C ILE A 232 -4.94 3.31 4.88
N ASP A 233 -4.90 2.91 6.14
CA ASP A 233 -4.20 3.61 7.23
C ASP A 233 -4.75 5.02 7.56
N PHE A 234 -5.78 5.04 8.40
CA PHE A 234 -6.40 6.28 8.88
C PHE A 234 -5.76 6.83 10.16
N GLY A 235 -4.55 6.40 10.52
CA GLY A 235 -3.87 6.79 11.77
C GLY A 235 -3.64 8.30 11.92
N LEU A 236 -3.43 8.99 10.80
CA LEU A 236 -3.24 10.45 10.75
C LEU A 236 -4.50 11.21 10.33
N SER A 237 -5.59 10.49 10.01
CA SER A 237 -6.81 11.10 9.49
C SER A 237 -7.58 11.88 10.55
N ARG A 238 -8.42 12.79 10.07
CA ARG A 238 -9.30 13.60 10.91
C ARG A 238 -10.68 13.68 10.26
N GLN A 239 -11.70 13.64 11.09
CA GLN A 239 -13.08 13.89 10.70
C GLN A 239 -13.56 15.20 11.31
N TYR A 240 -14.12 16.08 10.49
CA TYR A 240 -14.54 17.41 10.91
C TYR A 240 -16.06 17.50 11.07
N SER A 241 -16.50 18.29 12.07
CA SER A 241 -17.92 18.63 12.21
C SER A 241 -18.43 19.32 10.95
N PRO A 242 -19.70 19.08 10.54
CA PRO A 242 -20.38 19.87 9.51
C PRO A 242 -20.32 21.39 9.75
N ASP A 243 -20.29 21.82 11.01
CA ASP A 243 -20.26 23.25 11.38
C ASP A 243 -18.89 23.91 11.13
N ASN A 244 -17.83 23.11 11.05
CA ASN A 244 -16.49 23.63 10.75
C ASN A 244 -16.30 23.73 9.23
N LEU A 245 -16.70 24.86 8.66
CA LEU A 245 -16.67 25.08 7.21
C LEU A 245 -15.25 25.11 6.62
N ASN A 246 -14.27 25.61 7.36
CA ASN A 246 -12.88 25.78 6.93
C ASN A 246 -11.92 25.15 7.95
N PRO A 247 -11.86 23.82 8.04
CA PRO A 247 -10.99 23.16 9.00
C PRO A 247 -9.53 23.42 8.67
N THR A 248 -8.72 23.54 9.72
CA THR A 248 -7.28 23.69 9.60
C THR A 248 -6.55 22.74 10.54
N GLU A 249 -5.38 22.29 10.13
CA GLU A 249 -4.53 21.37 10.90
C GLU A 249 -3.07 21.80 10.83
N THR A 250 -2.28 21.38 11.83
CA THR A 250 -0.82 21.42 11.76
C THR A 250 -0.27 20.23 10.98
N ALA A 251 0.99 20.32 10.55
CA ALA A 251 1.63 19.24 9.82
C ALA A 251 1.70 17.97 10.70
N PRO A 252 1.29 16.80 10.19
CA PRO A 252 1.45 15.56 10.94
C PRO A 252 2.94 15.25 11.16
N GLU A 253 3.25 14.42 12.16
CA GLU A 253 4.62 13.93 12.39
C GLU A 253 5.08 12.93 11.31
N GLY A 254 4.12 12.33 10.59
CA GLY A 254 4.36 11.50 9.41
C GLY A 254 4.07 12.20 8.08
N GLY A 255 4.02 11.40 7.02
CA GLY A 255 3.54 11.77 5.69
C GLY A 255 4.46 12.61 4.80
N ASP A 256 3.87 13.22 3.77
CA ASP A 256 4.61 13.87 2.70
C ASP A 256 5.24 15.19 3.14
N ARG A 257 6.54 15.16 3.45
CA ARG A 257 7.29 16.36 3.83
C ARG A 257 7.55 17.33 2.68
N THR A 258 7.13 17.00 1.45
CA THR A 258 7.23 17.90 0.29
C THR A 258 6.02 18.83 0.13
N VAL A 259 4.98 18.67 0.97
CA VAL A 259 3.81 19.56 0.99
C VAL A 259 4.26 21.01 1.23
N PRO A 260 3.95 21.93 0.29
CA PRO A 260 4.41 23.33 0.35
C PRO A 260 4.01 24.09 1.62
N GLU A 261 2.87 23.74 2.20
CA GLU A 261 2.30 24.38 3.39
C GLU A 261 2.97 23.95 4.70
N PHE A 262 3.73 22.86 4.69
CA PHE A 262 4.34 22.36 5.91
C PHE A 262 5.51 23.26 6.32
N PRO A 263 5.60 23.61 7.62
CA PRO A 263 6.63 24.51 8.11
C PRO A 263 8.02 23.87 7.90
N LYS A 264 8.95 24.67 7.40
CA LYS A 264 10.38 24.32 7.35
C LYS A 264 11.12 24.67 8.65
N GLY A 265 10.46 25.38 9.56
CA GLY A 265 10.97 25.82 10.85
C GLY A 265 10.13 25.29 12.02
N LEU A 266 10.37 25.83 13.22
CA LEU A 266 9.75 25.37 14.47
C LEU A 266 8.33 25.89 14.69
N GLU A 267 7.90 26.94 13.98
CA GLU A 267 6.58 27.54 14.16
C GLU A 267 5.48 26.67 13.53
N PRO A 268 4.41 26.33 14.28
CA PRO A 268 3.31 25.55 13.75
C PRO A 268 2.49 26.38 12.76
N VAL A 269 2.48 25.94 11.49
CA VAL A 269 1.64 26.52 10.44
C VAL A 269 0.40 25.66 10.24
N VAL A 270 -0.77 26.29 10.28
CA VAL A 270 -2.05 25.64 10.02
C VAL A 270 -2.41 25.72 8.54
N HIS A 271 -3.02 24.66 8.00
CA HIS A 271 -3.37 24.55 6.58
C HIS A 271 -4.67 23.78 6.37
N ASP A 272 -5.25 23.89 5.18
CA ASP A 272 -6.41 23.11 4.75
C ASP A 272 -6.00 21.63 4.57
N PRO A 273 -6.48 20.71 5.42
CA PRO A 273 -6.09 19.30 5.37
C PRO A 273 -6.62 18.59 4.11
N PHE A 274 -7.69 19.08 3.49
CA PHE A 274 -8.21 18.52 2.24
C PHE A 274 -7.32 18.89 1.06
N ALA A 275 -6.77 20.10 1.04
CA ALA A 275 -5.81 20.53 0.02
C ALA A 275 -4.51 19.69 0.09
N VAL A 276 -4.10 19.28 1.29
CA VAL A 276 -2.95 18.38 1.50
C VAL A 276 -3.19 17.02 0.84
N ASP A 277 -4.37 16.41 1.02
CA ASP A 277 -4.68 15.13 0.38
C ASP A 277 -4.54 15.19 -1.15
N ILE A 278 -5.01 16.28 -1.76
CA ILE A 278 -4.90 16.47 -3.22
C ILE A 278 -3.43 16.55 -3.65
N TYR A 279 -2.61 17.30 -2.91
CA TYR A 279 -1.17 17.39 -3.18
C TYR A 279 -0.51 16.02 -3.08
N CYS A 280 -0.77 15.27 -2.00
CA CYS A 280 -0.18 13.95 -1.77
C CYS A 280 -0.49 12.98 -2.91
N VAL A 281 -1.76 12.88 -3.35
CA VAL A 281 -2.11 12.00 -4.49
C VAL A 281 -1.46 12.49 -5.78
N GLY A 282 -1.42 13.80 -6.02
CA GLY A 282 -0.69 14.37 -7.15
C GLY A 282 0.79 13.95 -7.12
N ASN A 283 1.42 13.99 -5.95
CA ASN A 283 2.82 13.60 -5.77
C ASN A 283 3.03 12.08 -5.95
N VAL A 284 2.07 11.25 -5.55
CA VAL A 284 2.07 9.82 -5.87
C VAL A 284 2.09 9.61 -7.38
N ILE A 285 1.20 10.27 -8.13
CA ILE A 285 1.17 10.15 -9.61
C ILE A 285 2.48 10.66 -10.22
N GLN A 286 3.01 11.80 -9.73
CA GLN A 286 4.27 12.33 -10.22
C GLN A 286 5.42 11.32 -10.05
N ASN A 287 5.56 10.74 -8.86
CA ASN A 287 6.73 9.96 -8.50
C ASN A 287 6.64 8.49 -8.90
N TYR A 288 5.44 7.92 -8.99
CA TYR A 288 5.23 6.50 -9.27
C TYR A 288 4.65 6.22 -10.64
N ILE A 289 4.20 7.25 -11.36
CA ILE A 289 3.70 7.13 -12.74
C ILE A 289 4.53 7.98 -13.70
N LEU A 290 4.51 9.31 -13.56
CA LEU A 290 5.08 10.22 -14.57
C LEU A 290 6.62 10.18 -14.64
N LYS A 291 7.29 10.08 -13.49
CA LYS A 291 8.74 9.91 -13.43
C LYS A 291 9.16 8.55 -13.98
N PRO A 292 8.67 7.41 -13.47
CA PRO A 292 9.19 6.10 -13.85
C PRO A 292 8.58 5.50 -15.12
N TYR A 293 7.44 5.98 -15.64
CA TYR A 293 6.85 5.44 -16.87
C TYR A 293 6.88 6.43 -18.04
N THR A 294 6.97 5.91 -19.26
CA THR A 294 6.59 6.62 -20.48
C THR A 294 5.18 6.24 -20.93
N GLY A 295 4.52 7.09 -21.70
CA GLY A 295 3.16 6.89 -22.23
C GLY A 295 2.05 7.54 -21.39
N CYS A 296 2.40 8.12 -20.25
CA CYS A 296 1.46 8.83 -19.35
C CYS A 296 1.71 10.34 -19.27
N GLU A 297 2.60 10.91 -20.08
CA GLU A 297 3.05 12.31 -20.03
C GLU A 297 1.89 13.29 -20.19
N PHE A 298 0.83 12.87 -20.88
CA PHE A 298 -0.39 13.66 -21.04
C PHE A 298 -1.11 13.99 -19.72
N LEU A 299 -0.79 13.29 -18.62
CA LEU A 299 -1.32 13.60 -17.29
C LEU A 299 -0.55 14.74 -16.60
N GLN A 300 0.61 15.15 -17.09
CA GLN A 300 1.46 16.15 -16.43
C GLN A 300 0.72 17.46 -16.11
N PRO A 301 -0.01 18.11 -17.04
CA PRO A 301 -0.72 19.36 -16.72
C PRO A 301 -1.81 19.19 -15.64
N PHE A 302 -2.43 18.00 -15.57
CA PHE A 302 -3.42 17.69 -14.54
C PHE A 302 -2.76 17.48 -13.18
N VAL A 303 -1.64 16.77 -13.13
CA VAL A 303 -0.85 16.54 -11.92
C VAL A 303 -0.24 17.83 -11.40
N ASP A 304 0.23 18.71 -12.27
CA ASP A 304 0.75 20.04 -11.88
C ASP A 304 -0.33 20.87 -11.18
N ALA A 305 -1.57 20.86 -11.70
CA ALA A 305 -2.70 21.55 -11.08
C ALA A 305 -3.11 20.95 -9.72
N MET A 306 -2.90 19.65 -9.50
CA MET A 306 -3.07 19.02 -8.18
C MET A 306 -1.94 19.37 -7.20
N ARG A 307 -0.75 19.67 -7.72
CA ARG A 307 0.47 19.98 -6.95
C ARG A 307 0.78 21.47 -6.89
N GLU A 308 -0.17 22.31 -7.26
CA GLU A 308 -0.06 23.77 -7.20
C GLU A 308 0.35 24.20 -5.78
N PRO A 309 1.48 24.93 -5.63
CA PRO A 309 1.97 25.37 -4.33
C PRO A 309 0.99 26.24 -3.55
N ASP A 310 0.21 27.06 -4.25
CA ASP A 310 -0.85 27.85 -3.63
C ASP A 310 -2.12 26.99 -3.41
N PRO A 311 -2.47 26.62 -2.16
CA PRO A 311 -3.62 25.75 -1.89
C PRO A 311 -4.95 26.33 -2.37
N GLN A 312 -5.06 27.66 -2.53
CA GLN A 312 -6.28 28.29 -3.05
C GLN A 312 -6.45 28.10 -4.56
N LYS A 313 -5.34 27.93 -5.29
CA LYS A 313 -5.34 27.65 -6.74
C LYS A 313 -5.32 26.16 -7.05
N ARG A 314 -4.94 25.33 -6.06
CA ARG A 314 -4.95 23.87 -6.15
C ARG A 314 -6.35 23.34 -6.39
N LEU A 315 -6.44 22.27 -7.18
CA LEU A 315 -7.72 21.63 -7.47
C LEU A 315 -8.39 21.12 -6.20
N LYS A 316 -9.71 21.31 -6.12
CA LYS A 316 -10.57 20.63 -5.14
C LYS A 316 -10.96 19.25 -5.65
N ILE A 317 -11.32 18.33 -4.76
CA ILE A 317 -11.58 16.93 -5.12
C ILE A 317 -12.66 16.76 -6.22
N ASP A 318 -13.72 17.57 -6.20
CA ASP A 318 -14.75 17.51 -7.25
C ASP A 318 -14.20 17.93 -8.61
N GLN A 319 -13.34 18.96 -8.64
CA GLN A 319 -12.65 19.39 -9.86
C GLN A 319 -11.65 18.34 -10.34
N VAL A 320 -10.96 17.64 -9.43
CA VAL A 320 -10.07 16.52 -9.74
C VAL A 320 -10.86 15.42 -10.44
N VAL A 321 -11.97 14.97 -9.84
CA VAL A 321 -12.83 13.91 -10.42
C VAL A 321 -13.42 14.33 -11.77
N GLU A 322 -13.90 15.57 -11.90
CA GLU A 322 -14.47 16.09 -13.15
C GLU A 322 -13.42 16.13 -14.27
N ARG A 323 -12.27 16.77 -14.01
CA ARG A 323 -11.18 16.89 -15.00
C ARG A 323 -10.63 15.52 -15.37
N TYR A 324 -10.48 14.63 -14.40
CA TYR A 324 -9.98 13.28 -14.65
C TYR A 324 -10.94 12.46 -15.51
N ASN A 325 -12.25 12.53 -15.23
CA ASN A 325 -13.26 11.89 -16.06
C ASN A 325 -13.26 12.43 -17.49
N LYS A 326 -13.01 13.74 -17.68
CA LYS A 326 -12.82 14.32 -19.02
C LYS A 326 -11.59 13.74 -19.72
N ILE A 327 -10.47 13.57 -19.02
CA ILE A 327 -9.26 12.93 -19.55
C ILE A 327 -9.56 11.50 -20.00
N ILE A 328 -10.31 10.72 -19.22
CA ILE A 328 -10.67 9.35 -19.60
C ILE A 328 -11.57 9.34 -20.84
N LYS A 329 -12.62 10.18 -20.87
CA LYS A 329 -13.64 10.20 -21.95
C LYS A 329 -13.07 10.62 -23.31
N THR A 330 -12.01 11.41 -23.35
CA THR A 330 -11.40 11.86 -24.61
C THR A 330 -10.39 10.88 -25.18
N ARG A 331 -10.15 9.74 -24.52
CA ARG A 331 -9.20 8.71 -24.98
C ARG A 331 -9.91 7.66 -25.82
N TRP A 332 -9.28 7.35 -26.93
CA TRP A 332 -9.70 6.27 -27.81
C TRP A 332 -9.24 4.94 -27.20
N TRP A 333 -9.93 3.85 -27.54
CA TRP A 333 -9.65 2.53 -26.95
C TRP A 333 -8.20 2.07 -27.19
N TRP A 334 -7.58 2.43 -28.32
CA TRP A 334 -6.18 2.10 -28.58
C TRP A 334 -5.20 2.94 -27.73
N GLN A 335 -5.55 4.17 -27.38
CA GLN A 335 -4.74 4.99 -26.46
C GLN A 335 -4.80 4.43 -25.04
N LEU A 336 -5.95 3.89 -24.63
CA LEU A 336 -6.09 3.18 -23.36
C LEU A 336 -5.29 1.87 -23.35
N ARG A 337 -5.21 1.16 -24.48
CA ARG A 337 -4.36 -0.03 -24.64
C ARG A 337 -2.88 0.28 -24.88
N ALA A 338 -2.51 1.55 -25.03
CA ALA A 338 -1.12 1.92 -25.26
C ALA A 338 -0.27 1.46 -24.07
N ARG A 339 0.92 0.97 -24.40
CA ARG A 339 1.88 0.45 -23.42
C ARG A 339 2.39 1.58 -22.54
N VAL A 340 2.53 1.31 -21.25
CA VAL A 340 3.37 2.12 -20.36
C VAL A 340 4.69 1.39 -20.16
N LEU A 341 5.81 2.08 -20.40
CA LEU A 341 7.15 1.48 -20.29
C LEU A 341 7.85 2.04 -19.08
N LEU A 342 8.49 1.20 -18.29
CA LEU A 342 9.39 1.69 -17.24
C LEU A 342 10.60 2.36 -17.91
N LYS A 343 10.89 3.61 -17.54
CA LYS A 343 12.14 4.28 -17.85
C LYS A 343 13.24 3.53 -17.12
N ASP A 344 14.22 3.03 -17.85
CA ASP A 344 15.35 2.36 -17.22
C ASP A 344 16.11 3.37 -16.32
N PRO A 345 16.32 3.07 -15.02
CA PRO A 345 17.13 3.92 -14.15
C PRO A 345 18.62 3.99 -14.54
N THR A 346 19.13 3.16 -15.46
CA THR A 346 20.56 3.12 -15.83
C THR A 346 20.91 3.62 -17.25
N GLY A 347 19.93 3.96 -18.08
CA GLY A 347 20.15 4.26 -19.51
C GLY A 347 20.61 3.06 -20.37
N MET A 348 20.71 1.87 -19.79
CA MET A 348 20.80 0.59 -20.49
C MET A 348 19.39 0.02 -20.56
N ASP A 349 18.69 0.37 -21.63
CA ASP A 349 17.52 -0.37 -22.09
C ASP A 349 17.76 -1.86 -21.83
N ASP A 350 16.89 -2.50 -21.03
CA ASP A 350 16.96 -3.92 -20.77
C ASP A 350 16.54 -4.65 -22.05
N GLN A 351 17.36 -4.51 -23.10
CA GLN A 351 17.14 -4.98 -24.45
C GLN A 351 17.00 -6.50 -24.49
N ARG A 352 17.43 -7.20 -23.43
CA ARG A 352 17.31 -8.65 -23.30
C ARG A 352 15.90 -9.09 -22.88
N TYR A 353 15.15 -8.26 -22.14
CA TYR A 353 13.75 -8.54 -21.78
C TYR A 353 12.75 -7.73 -22.62
N GLY A 354 13.17 -6.64 -23.27
CA GLY A 354 12.32 -5.75 -24.06
C GLY A 354 11.53 -6.45 -25.18
N VAL A 355 12.15 -7.37 -25.92
CA VAL A 355 11.49 -8.10 -27.04
C VAL A 355 10.52 -9.17 -26.54
N VAL A 356 10.88 -9.92 -25.49
CA VAL A 356 10.03 -10.96 -24.90
C VAL A 356 8.81 -10.34 -24.21
N ASP A 357 9.01 -9.25 -23.46
CA ASP A 357 7.91 -8.52 -22.85
C ASP A 357 7.05 -7.80 -23.90
N TYR A 358 7.65 -7.27 -24.96
CA TYR A 358 6.91 -6.65 -26.07
C TYR A 358 6.02 -7.67 -26.80
N THR A 359 6.59 -8.80 -27.22
CA THR A 359 5.85 -9.86 -27.92
C THR A 359 4.74 -10.40 -27.03
N ARG A 360 5.02 -10.71 -25.75
CA ARG A 360 4.00 -11.10 -24.77
C ARG A 360 2.88 -10.07 -24.69
N GLN A 361 3.21 -8.79 -24.55
CA GLN A 361 2.19 -7.75 -24.42
C GLN A 361 1.35 -7.58 -25.68
N LEU A 362 1.94 -7.75 -26.87
CA LEU A 362 1.20 -7.77 -28.13
C LEU A 362 0.20 -8.94 -28.15
N PHE A 363 0.65 -10.15 -27.78
CA PHE A 363 -0.23 -11.32 -27.65
C PHE A 363 -1.33 -11.09 -26.61
N ASN A 364 -1.01 -10.53 -25.44
CA ASN A 364 -1.99 -10.16 -24.41
C ASN A 364 -3.00 -9.16 -24.97
N THR A 365 -2.54 -8.14 -25.69
CA THR A 365 -3.42 -7.10 -26.27
C THR A 365 -4.38 -7.68 -27.30
N ILE A 366 -3.88 -8.53 -28.20
CA ILE A 366 -4.72 -9.25 -29.18
C ILE A 366 -5.71 -10.16 -28.45
N GLY A 367 -5.24 -10.95 -27.47
CA GLY A 367 -6.09 -11.81 -26.66
C GLY A 367 -7.17 -11.03 -25.91
N HIS A 368 -6.85 -9.88 -25.32
CA HIS A 368 -7.81 -8.99 -24.66
C HIS A 368 -8.86 -8.44 -25.63
N ILE A 369 -8.47 -8.11 -26.87
CA ILE A 369 -9.40 -7.66 -27.91
C ILE A 369 -10.35 -8.80 -28.31
N LEU A 370 -9.80 -9.98 -28.61
CA LEU A 370 -10.57 -11.16 -29.01
C LEU A 370 -11.51 -11.66 -27.90
N THR A 371 -11.15 -11.44 -26.63
CA THR A 371 -11.97 -11.80 -25.46
C THR A 371 -12.80 -10.63 -24.92
N PHE A 372 -12.94 -9.54 -25.68
CA PHE A 372 -13.75 -8.36 -25.36
C PHE A 372 -13.45 -7.75 -23.98
N LYS A 373 -12.22 -7.86 -23.49
CA LYS A 373 -11.79 -7.22 -22.24
C LYS A 373 -11.72 -5.71 -22.43
N SER A 374 -12.30 -4.95 -21.52
CA SER A 374 -12.30 -3.47 -21.60
C SER A 374 -10.87 -2.91 -21.60
N ALA A 375 -10.62 -1.89 -22.42
CA ALA A 375 -9.36 -1.14 -22.39
C ALA A 375 -9.22 -0.27 -21.12
N LEU A 376 -10.34 0.05 -20.46
CA LEU A 376 -10.38 0.62 -19.11
C LEU A 376 -10.89 -0.49 -18.16
N PRO A 377 -10.01 -1.24 -17.51
CA PRO A 377 -10.35 -2.53 -16.90
C PRO A 377 -11.02 -2.36 -15.54
N LYS A 378 -12.32 -2.05 -15.56
CA LYS A 378 -13.13 -1.86 -14.35
C LYS A 378 -13.40 -3.20 -13.66
N PRO A 379 -13.26 -3.29 -12.32
CA PRO A 379 -13.74 -4.45 -11.57
C PRO A 379 -15.24 -4.62 -11.75
N ARG A 380 -15.69 -5.88 -11.77
CA ARG A 380 -17.12 -6.19 -11.73
C ARG A 380 -17.68 -5.75 -10.37
N LYS A 381 -18.89 -5.20 -10.38
CA LYS A 381 -19.59 -4.77 -9.16
C LYS A 381 -19.88 -5.96 -8.26
#